data_AF-A0A842SVP2-F1
#
_entry.id   AF-A0A842SVP2-F1
#
_cell.length_a   1.000
_cell.length_b   1.000
_cell.length_c   1.000
_cell.angle_alpha   90.00
_cell.angle_beta   90.00
_cell.angle_gamma   90.00
#
_symmetry.space_group_name_H-M   'P 1'
#
loop_
_entity.id
_entity.type
_entity.pdbx_description
1 polymer ?
#
loop_
_entity_poly.entity_id
_entity_poly.type
_entity_poly.pdbx_seq_one_letter_code
_entity_poly.pdbx_strand_id
1 'polypeptide(L)'
;MWGATTFIQEFLIIGDYLEDENNNTFTVSKESIYGGAIVVLLGLLVLSVFTHGFGLTEPECVCPETEQPAADTQPAGDNDEDVVENTTQEQGNDTVELTVGVGTLPPLGDENAPVTWVQFSEYQCPFCSKLYYEAEASMKENYVDTGKVKLYFRDFPLSFHPHALPAAIAARCADNEGKYWEMHSKLFETQGNWSGMDSVDDVFKGLAVDIGLDNETFNTCYDEAEPIDLIGDDFAEGQGYGVQGTPSSFLIIPKDRISGDSINAAVENLNSAYGGVGLAENEDEYIIFIPGAYPYDAFETILKEVSF
;
A
#
# COMPACT_ATOMS: atom_id res chain seq x y z
N MET A 1 -25.57 -21.36 15.70
CA MET A 1 -25.88 -21.18 14.26
C MET A 1 -26.64 -19.87 14.06
N TRP A 2 -25.92 -18.78 14.28
CA TRP A 2 -26.14 -17.40 13.84
C TRP A 2 -24.68 -16.94 13.61
N GLY A 3 -24.23 -16.39 12.49
CA GLY A 3 -24.88 -16.16 11.21
C GLY A 3 -23.94 -15.29 10.38
N ALA A 4 -22.88 -15.86 9.80
CA ALA A 4 -21.73 -15.17 9.20
C ALA A 4 -22.04 -14.37 7.90
N THR A 5 -23.28 -13.93 7.74
CA THR A 5 -23.81 -13.22 6.57
C THR A 5 -23.88 -11.72 6.78
N THR A 6 -23.88 -11.23 8.04
CA THR A 6 -23.95 -9.79 8.36
C THR A 6 -22.65 -9.06 8.03
N PHE A 7 -21.50 -9.66 8.33
CA PHE A 7 -20.17 -9.07 8.11
C PHE A 7 -19.86 -8.71 6.64
N ILE A 8 -20.40 -9.48 5.69
CA ILE A 8 -20.22 -9.20 4.26
C ILE A 8 -21.05 -7.98 3.82
N GLN A 9 -22.12 -7.65 4.55
CA GLN A 9 -23.03 -6.57 4.19
C GLN A 9 -22.53 -5.18 4.64
N GLU A 10 -21.72 -5.11 5.68
CA GLU A 10 -20.99 -3.88 6.09
C GLU A 10 -19.77 -3.60 5.21
N PHE A 11 -19.18 -4.64 4.59
CA PHE A 11 -18.08 -4.51 3.63
C PHE A 11 -18.45 -3.69 2.37
N LEU A 12 -19.75 -3.54 2.08
CA LEU A 12 -20.25 -2.65 1.03
C LEU A 12 -20.51 -1.21 1.51
N ILE A 13 -20.69 -0.99 2.81
CA ILE A 13 -21.02 0.32 3.38
C ILE A 13 -19.79 1.23 3.43
N ILE A 14 -18.59 0.67 3.66
CA ILE A 14 -17.32 1.41 3.59
C ILE A 14 -17.04 1.92 2.17
N GLY A 15 -17.56 1.24 1.13
CA GLY A 15 -17.47 1.68 -0.26
C GLY A 15 -18.42 2.81 -0.65
N ASP A 16 -19.57 2.93 0.03
CA ASP A 16 -20.64 3.89 -0.32
C ASP A 16 -20.63 5.15 0.58
N TYR A 17 -19.79 5.24 1.62
CA TYR A 17 -19.73 6.40 2.54
C TYR A 17 -18.80 7.54 2.10
N LEU A 18 -18.25 7.49 0.88
CA LEU A 18 -17.31 8.48 0.33
C LEU A 18 -17.87 9.28 -0.85
N GLU A 19 -19.14 9.71 -0.77
CA GLU A 19 -19.68 10.77 -1.64
C GLU A 19 -19.86 12.11 -0.88
N ASP A 20 -18.91 13.00 -1.18
CA ASP A 20 -18.98 14.48 -1.18
C ASP A 20 -18.81 15.30 0.12
N GLU A 21 -18.09 16.42 -0.07
CA GLU A 21 -18.05 17.73 0.63
C GLU A 21 -16.74 18.51 0.27
N ASN A 22 -15.96 18.07 -0.73
CA ASN A 22 -14.85 18.86 -1.29
C ASN A 22 -14.75 18.73 -2.82
N ASN A 23 -15.41 19.68 -3.50
CA ASN A 23 -15.49 19.79 -4.95
C ASN A 23 -14.14 20.07 -5.64
N ASN A 24 -13.43 19.01 -6.05
CA ASN A 24 -12.34 19.05 -7.03
C ASN A 24 -12.42 17.81 -7.94
N THR A 25 -13.26 17.88 -8.99
CA THR A 25 -13.42 16.80 -9.96
C THR A 25 -12.17 16.60 -10.82
N PHE A 26 -11.29 15.66 -10.45
CA PHE A 26 -10.19 15.23 -11.31
C PHE A 26 -10.70 14.28 -12.41
N THR A 27 -10.99 14.83 -13.59
CA THR A 27 -11.42 14.05 -14.75
C THR A 27 -10.24 13.28 -15.38
N VAL A 28 -10.01 12.05 -14.93
CA VAL A 28 -9.12 11.11 -15.63
C VAL A 28 -9.78 10.67 -16.94
N SER A 29 -9.15 10.95 -18.08
CA SER A 29 -9.63 10.46 -19.37
C SER A 29 -9.47 8.94 -19.48
N LYS A 30 -10.55 8.24 -19.85
CA LYS A 30 -10.63 6.77 -19.82
C LYS A 30 -9.83 6.05 -20.92
N GLU A 31 -9.07 6.76 -21.75
CA GLU A 31 -8.43 6.19 -22.94
C GLU A 31 -7.05 5.57 -22.67
N SER A 32 -6.36 5.96 -21.60
CA SER A 32 -4.98 5.54 -21.34
C SER A 32 -4.82 4.09 -20.86
N ILE A 33 -5.88 3.45 -20.34
CA ILE A 33 -5.80 2.13 -19.69
C ILE A 33 -6.00 0.97 -20.69
N TYR A 34 -6.72 1.19 -21.80
CA TYR A 34 -7.00 0.13 -22.78
C TYR A 34 -5.86 -0.14 -23.77
N GLY A 35 -4.86 0.75 -23.88
CA GLY A 35 -3.72 0.58 -24.78
C GLY A 35 -2.76 -0.57 -24.41
N GLY A 36 -2.53 -0.79 -23.11
CA GLY A 36 -1.56 -1.80 -22.64
C GLY A 36 -2.06 -3.25 -22.74
N ALA A 37 -3.34 -3.49 -22.42
CA ALA A 37 -3.88 -4.85 -22.31
C ALA A 37 -4.02 -5.57 -23.66
N ILE A 38 -4.32 -4.84 -24.73
CA ILE A 38 -4.56 -5.42 -26.07
C ILE A 38 -3.25 -5.93 -26.71
N VAL A 39 -2.13 -5.24 -26.50
CA VAL A 39 -0.82 -5.61 -27.08
C VAL A 39 -0.31 -6.94 -26.50
N VAL A 40 -0.52 -7.18 -25.20
CA VAL A 40 -0.09 -8.42 -24.53
C VAL A 40 -0.93 -9.62 -24.97
N LEU A 41 -2.26 -9.47 -25.10
CA LEU A 41 -3.15 -10.55 -25.54
C LEU A 41 -2.93 -10.94 -27.00
N LEU A 42 -2.64 -9.98 -27.90
CA LEU A 42 -2.30 -10.28 -29.29
C LEU A 42 -0.92 -10.94 -29.42
N GLY A 43 0.07 -10.56 -28.61
CA GLY A 43 1.40 -11.16 -28.60
C GLY A 43 1.40 -12.66 -28.25
N LEU A 44 0.54 -13.07 -27.31
CA LEU A 44 0.42 -14.47 -26.89
C LEU A 44 -0.28 -15.37 -27.93
N LEU A 45 -1.14 -14.81 -28.78
CA LEU A 45 -1.86 -15.55 -29.82
C LEU A 45 -0.98 -15.86 -31.05
N VAL A 46 0.08 -15.08 -31.30
CA VAL A 46 1.03 -15.32 -32.40
C VAL A 46 2.04 -16.43 -32.07
N LEU A 47 2.39 -16.63 -30.79
CA LEU A 47 3.35 -17.68 -30.39
C LEU A 47 2.79 -19.10 -30.53
N SER A 48 1.48 -19.31 -30.47
CA SER A 48 0.86 -20.64 -30.53
C SER A 48 0.80 -21.26 -31.93
N VAL A 49 1.06 -20.47 -32.98
CA VAL A 49 0.98 -20.91 -34.39
C VAL A 49 2.32 -21.49 -34.90
N PHE A 50 3.45 -21.22 -34.24
CA PHE A 50 4.78 -21.59 -34.73
C PHE A 50 5.31 -22.97 -34.32
N THR A 51 4.54 -23.79 -33.60
CA THR A 51 5.00 -25.12 -33.11
C THR A 51 4.42 -26.33 -33.84
N HIS A 52 3.46 -26.15 -34.77
CA HIS A 52 2.84 -27.25 -35.51
C HIS A 52 3.06 -27.14 -37.01
N GLY A 53 4.25 -27.55 -37.47
CA GLY A 53 4.60 -27.65 -38.88
C GLY A 53 4.19 -28.99 -39.51
N PHE A 54 3.27 -28.94 -40.48
CA PHE A 54 3.01 -29.93 -41.54
C PHE A 54 2.32 -29.16 -42.69
N GLY A 55 2.59 -29.34 -43.99
CA GLY A 55 3.57 -30.20 -44.64
C GLY A 55 3.09 -30.74 -46.00
N LEU A 56 3.17 -29.94 -47.09
CA LEU A 56 2.95 -30.31 -48.52
C LEU A 56 1.48 -30.70 -48.88
N THR A 57 0.88 -30.45 -50.07
CA THR A 57 1.28 -29.85 -51.37
C THR A 57 0.01 -29.43 -52.17
N GLU A 58 0.16 -28.57 -53.18
CA GLU A 58 -0.81 -28.20 -54.25
C GLU A 58 -1.33 -29.40 -55.11
N PRO A 59 -2.31 -29.29 -56.05
CA PRO A 59 -2.87 -28.12 -56.77
C PRO A 59 -4.44 -28.08 -56.78
N GLU A 60 -5.23 -27.35 -57.60
CA GLU A 60 -5.08 -26.55 -58.84
C GLU A 60 -5.89 -25.22 -58.82
N CYS A 61 -5.70 -24.34 -59.82
CA CYS A 61 -6.44 -23.08 -60.01
C CYS A 61 -7.76 -23.26 -60.79
N VAL A 62 -8.83 -22.53 -60.41
CA VAL A 62 -9.95 -22.19 -61.30
C VAL A 62 -10.42 -20.74 -61.08
N CYS A 63 -10.42 -19.95 -62.14
CA CYS A 63 -11.21 -18.73 -62.36
C CYS A 63 -12.07 -19.01 -63.61
N PRO A 64 -13.32 -18.50 -63.77
CA PRO A 64 -13.73 -17.08 -63.68
C PRO A 64 -15.06 -16.93 -62.89
N GLU A 65 -15.90 -15.88 -62.92
CA GLU A 65 -16.06 -14.70 -63.81
C GLU A 65 -16.76 -13.53 -63.05
N THR A 66 -16.74 -12.34 -63.67
CA THR A 66 -17.50 -11.07 -63.44
C THR A 66 -18.70 -11.04 -62.45
N GLU A 67 -19.06 -9.93 -61.79
CA GLU A 67 -19.20 -8.54 -62.30
C GLU A 67 -18.96 -7.46 -61.23
N GLN A 68 -18.65 -6.23 -61.67
CA GLN A 68 -18.70 -4.99 -60.89
C GLN A 68 -19.73 -4.05 -61.52
N PRO A 69 -20.61 -3.43 -60.73
CA PRO A 69 -20.73 -1.97 -60.74
C PRO A 69 -20.95 -1.39 -59.32
N ALA A 70 -20.74 -0.12 -59.02
CA ALA A 70 -19.94 0.95 -59.63
C ALA A 70 -19.69 2.00 -58.52
N ALA A 71 -18.74 2.92 -58.72
CA ALA A 71 -18.56 4.04 -57.80
C ALA A 71 -19.69 5.09 -57.97
N ASP A 72 -19.97 5.84 -56.91
CA ASP A 72 -20.61 7.15 -57.03
C ASP A 72 -19.98 8.15 -56.03
N THR A 73 -20.06 9.44 -56.34
CA THR A 73 -19.11 10.46 -55.84
C THR A 73 -19.69 11.48 -54.85
N GLN A 74 -18.75 12.16 -54.16
CA GLN A 74 -18.80 13.45 -53.42
C GLN A 74 -20.01 14.39 -53.68
N PRO A 75 -20.39 15.27 -52.71
CA PRO A 75 -19.48 16.32 -52.22
C PRO A 75 -19.58 16.74 -50.74
N ALA A 76 -18.71 17.69 -50.37
CA ALA A 76 -18.56 18.29 -49.05
C ALA A 76 -19.70 19.26 -48.65
N GLY A 77 -19.80 19.53 -47.35
CA GLY A 77 -20.58 20.60 -46.73
C GLY A 77 -19.72 21.40 -45.75
N ASP A 78 -20.16 22.60 -45.41
CA ASP A 78 -19.33 23.74 -44.99
C ASP A 78 -19.76 24.33 -43.63
N ASN A 79 -18.90 25.18 -43.05
CA ASN A 79 -19.11 25.98 -41.81
C ASN A 79 -19.09 25.17 -40.49
N ASP A 80 -18.75 25.74 -39.32
CA ASP A 80 -18.66 27.17 -38.98
C ASP A 80 -17.52 27.48 -37.98
N GLU A 81 -17.22 28.76 -37.81
CA GLU A 81 -16.21 29.27 -36.87
C GLU A 81 -16.68 29.18 -35.41
N ASP A 82 -15.82 28.76 -34.49
CA ASP A 82 -15.95 29.20 -33.10
C ASP A 82 -14.57 29.36 -32.43
N VAL A 83 -14.35 30.55 -31.85
CA VAL A 83 -13.08 30.97 -31.25
C VAL A 83 -13.11 30.61 -29.76
N VAL A 84 -12.51 29.49 -29.40
CA VAL A 84 -12.31 29.15 -27.98
C VAL A 84 -11.02 29.81 -27.49
N GLU A 85 -11.17 30.69 -26.51
CA GLU A 85 -10.06 31.44 -25.92
C GLU A 85 -9.02 30.52 -25.28
N ASN A 86 -7.75 30.77 -25.61
CA ASN A 86 -6.63 30.03 -25.04
C ASN A 86 -6.32 30.56 -23.63
N THR A 87 -7.17 30.21 -22.65
CA THR A 87 -6.89 30.49 -21.23
C THR A 87 -5.75 29.61 -20.75
N THR A 88 -4.54 30.15 -20.80
CA THR A 88 -3.36 29.62 -20.10
C THR A 88 -3.66 29.51 -18.62
N GLN A 89 -3.95 28.30 -18.13
CA GLN A 89 -3.95 27.99 -16.70
C GLN A 89 -2.50 28.07 -16.22
N GLU A 90 -2.17 29.06 -15.39
CA GLU A 90 -0.87 29.08 -14.72
C GLU A 90 -0.80 27.87 -13.77
N GLN A 91 0.11 26.94 -14.05
CA GLN A 91 0.45 25.89 -13.10
C GLN A 91 1.20 26.53 -11.92
N GLY A 92 0.45 26.91 -10.90
CA GLY A 92 1.01 27.20 -9.59
C GLY A 92 1.75 25.96 -9.08
N ASN A 93 3.07 26.10 -8.89
CA ASN A 93 3.88 25.10 -8.22
C ASN A 93 3.66 25.18 -6.70
N ASP A 94 2.43 24.90 -6.27
CA ASP A 94 2.13 24.68 -4.87
C ASP A 94 2.72 23.32 -4.47
N THR A 95 3.89 23.39 -3.84
CA THR A 95 4.51 22.24 -3.18
C THR A 95 3.66 21.89 -1.96
N VAL A 96 2.82 20.87 -2.11
CA VAL A 96 2.03 20.31 -1.00
C VAL A 96 2.99 19.71 0.02
N GLU A 97 2.99 20.27 1.23
CA GLU A 97 3.75 19.75 2.36
C GLU A 97 3.17 18.40 2.80
N LEU A 98 4.01 17.35 2.84
CA LEU A 98 3.58 16.02 3.26
C LEU A 98 3.68 15.94 4.79
N THR A 99 2.56 15.76 5.48
CA THR A 99 2.57 15.45 6.92
C THR A 99 2.11 14.01 7.13
N VAL A 100 2.99 13.15 7.65
CA VAL A 100 2.67 11.74 7.93
C VAL A 100 2.23 11.58 9.38
N GLY A 101 0.97 11.20 9.59
CA GLY A 101 0.41 10.91 10.91
C GLY A 101 1.03 9.66 11.55
N VAL A 102 1.14 9.68 12.88
CA VAL A 102 1.65 8.54 13.68
C VAL A 102 0.55 7.58 14.15
N GLY A 103 -0.73 7.91 13.92
CA GLY A 103 -1.87 7.10 14.36
C GLY A 103 -2.18 7.26 15.85
N THR A 104 -2.94 6.30 16.39
CA THR A 104 -3.45 6.30 17.77
C THR A 104 -2.75 5.30 18.70
N LEU A 105 -1.94 4.39 18.14
CA LEU A 105 -1.21 3.35 18.87
C LEU A 105 0.03 3.90 19.59
N PRO A 106 0.41 3.34 20.75
CA PRO A 106 1.62 3.76 21.47
C PRO A 106 2.88 3.38 20.68
N PRO A 107 3.93 4.22 20.65
CA PRO A 107 5.17 3.87 19.97
C PRO A 107 5.92 2.74 20.68
N LEU A 108 6.70 1.98 19.92
CA LEU A 108 7.79 1.18 20.47
C LEU A 108 9.00 2.09 20.66
N GLY A 109 9.54 2.13 21.88
CA GLY A 109 10.73 2.92 22.24
C GLY A 109 10.43 4.14 23.11
N ASP A 110 11.39 5.07 23.16
CA ASP A 110 11.22 6.35 23.86
C ASP A 110 10.38 7.31 23.01
N GLU A 111 9.25 7.79 23.54
CA GLU A 111 8.39 8.81 22.89
C GLU A 111 9.18 10.07 22.49
N ASN A 112 10.27 10.37 23.19
CA ASN A 112 11.15 11.52 22.96
C ASN A 112 12.27 11.25 21.94
N ALA A 113 12.36 10.04 21.37
CA ALA A 113 13.35 9.72 20.35
C ALA A 113 13.24 10.70 19.15
N PRO A 114 14.37 11.21 18.63
CA PRO A 114 14.37 12.29 17.63
C PRO A 114 13.95 11.84 16.23
N VAL A 115 14.11 10.56 15.89
CA VAL A 115 13.68 10.00 14.60
C VAL A 115 12.40 9.19 14.79
N THR A 116 11.41 9.42 13.93
CA THR A 116 10.16 8.65 13.92
C THR A 116 10.16 7.71 12.73
N TRP A 117 9.94 6.43 12.98
CA TRP A 117 9.66 5.42 11.96
C TRP A 117 8.16 5.10 12.00
N VAL A 118 7.44 5.37 10.92
CA VAL A 118 6.03 4.98 10.76
C VAL A 118 5.95 3.82 9.78
N GLN A 119 5.39 2.68 10.19
CA GLN A 119 5.30 1.46 9.40
C GLN A 119 3.84 1.13 9.08
N PHE A 120 3.42 1.32 7.83
CA PHE A 120 2.13 0.84 7.31
C PHE A 120 2.27 -0.64 6.93
N SER A 121 1.49 -1.50 7.58
CA SER A 121 1.77 -2.93 7.62
C SER A 121 0.52 -3.74 7.97
N GLU A 122 0.60 -5.06 7.82
CA GLU A 122 -0.49 -5.96 8.21
C GLU A 122 0.02 -7.37 8.50
N TYR A 123 -0.63 -8.04 9.44
CA TYR A 123 -0.10 -9.24 10.08
C TYR A 123 -0.16 -10.51 9.24
N GLN A 124 -0.96 -10.59 8.16
CA GLN A 124 -1.04 -11.80 7.33
C GLN A 124 -0.01 -11.77 6.18
N CYS A 125 0.42 -10.57 5.77
CA CYS A 125 1.36 -10.39 4.69
C CYS A 125 2.74 -11.01 4.98
N PRO A 126 3.26 -11.91 4.10
CA PRO A 126 4.56 -12.55 4.30
C PRO A 126 5.74 -11.58 4.17
N PHE A 127 5.57 -10.48 3.42
CA PHE A 127 6.59 -9.43 3.34
C PHE A 127 6.64 -8.57 4.61
N CYS A 128 5.51 -8.36 5.29
CA CYS A 128 5.50 -7.67 6.60
C CYS A 128 6.20 -8.52 7.67
N SER A 129 5.92 -9.83 7.71
CA SER A 129 6.65 -10.79 8.55
C SER A 129 8.16 -10.78 8.25
N LYS A 130 8.56 -10.74 6.97
CA LYS A 130 9.96 -10.57 6.59
C LYS A 130 10.57 -9.28 7.16
N LEU A 131 9.88 -8.14 7.05
CA LEU A 131 10.35 -6.85 7.60
C LEU A 131 10.49 -6.91 9.13
N TYR A 132 9.50 -7.50 9.83
CA TYR A 132 9.53 -7.72 11.28
C TYR A 132 10.80 -8.49 11.72
N TYR A 133 11.08 -9.63 11.08
CA TYR A 133 12.23 -10.46 11.44
C TYR A 133 13.60 -9.90 11.02
N GLU A 134 13.71 -9.28 9.83
CA GLU A 134 15.02 -8.84 9.31
C GLU A 134 15.36 -7.39 9.70
N ALA A 135 14.41 -6.47 9.55
CA ALA A 135 14.62 -5.05 9.78
C ALA A 135 14.20 -4.62 11.18
N GLU A 136 12.97 -4.94 11.60
CA GLU A 136 12.41 -4.42 12.84
C GLU A 136 13.14 -4.91 14.09
N ALA A 137 13.45 -6.22 14.18
CA ALA A 137 14.26 -6.75 15.27
C ALA A 137 15.63 -6.07 15.39
N SER A 138 16.32 -5.88 14.26
CA SER A 138 17.64 -5.23 14.17
C SER A 138 17.57 -3.73 14.49
N MET A 139 16.53 -3.05 13.98
CA MET A 139 16.21 -1.64 14.30
C MET A 139 15.91 -1.47 15.78
N LYS A 140 15.19 -2.43 16.38
CA LYS A 140 14.81 -2.41 17.79
C LYS A 140 16.05 -2.43 18.66
N GLU A 141 16.94 -3.39 18.45
CA GLU A 141 18.18 -3.53 19.23
C GLU A 141 19.11 -2.31 19.07
N ASN A 142 19.32 -1.81 17.85
CA ASN A 142 20.37 -0.81 17.57
C ASN A 142 19.91 0.65 17.73
N TYR A 143 18.61 0.93 17.56
CA TYR A 143 18.06 2.29 17.52
C TYR A 143 16.87 2.52 18.46
N VAL A 144 15.93 1.59 18.57
CA VAL A 144 14.72 1.82 19.39
C VAL A 144 15.03 1.70 20.89
N ASP A 145 15.66 0.61 21.29
CA ASP A 145 16.05 0.35 22.69
C ASP A 145 17.18 1.29 23.17
N THR A 146 17.79 2.04 22.24
CA THR A 146 18.78 3.09 22.56
C THR A 146 18.21 4.52 22.56
N GLY A 147 16.88 4.68 22.39
CA GLY A 147 16.20 5.98 22.44
C GLY A 147 16.47 6.88 21.22
N LYS A 148 16.97 6.31 20.12
CA LYS A 148 17.33 7.05 18.89
C LYS A 148 16.18 7.13 17.90
N VAL A 149 15.42 6.04 17.78
CA VAL A 149 14.25 5.91 16.90
C VAL A 149 13.06 5.49 17.76
N LYS A 150 11.87 5.98 17.43
CA LYS A 150 10.59 5.41 17.90
C LYS A 150 9.81 4.87 16.71
N LEU A 151 9.21 3.69 16.87
CA LEU A 151 8.43 3.03 15.84
C LEU A 151 6.93 3.17 16.15
N TYR A 152 6.16 3.67 15.19
CA TYR A 152 4.71 3.59 15.17
C TYR A 152 4.27 2.59 14.09
N PHE A 153 3.34 1.72 14.44
CA PHE A 153 2.68 0.84 13.48
C PHE A 153 1.36 1.48 13.04
N ARG A 154 1.05 1.40 11.75
CA ARG A 154 -0.22 1.82 11.16
C ARG A 154 -0.85 0.63 10.44
N ASP A 155 -2.12 0.39 10.68
CA ASP A 155 -2.82 -0.75 10.07
C ASP A 155 -3.11 -0.48 8.59
N PHE A 156 -2.75 -1.44 7.73
CA PHE A 156 -3.06 -1.36 6.30
C PHE A 156 -3.54 -2.73 5.76
N PRO A 157 -4.62 -3.31 6.31
CA PRO A 157 -5.07 -4.65 5.95
C PRO A 157 -5.54 -4.72 4.49
N LEU A 158 -4.88 -5.53 3.67
CA LEU A 158 -5.20 -5.64 2.25
C LEU A 158 -6.35 -6.63 2.03
N SER A 159 -7.30 -6.28 1.17
CA SER A 159 -8.54 -7.06 0.96
C SER A 159 -8.35 -8.50 0.43
N PHE A 160 -7.15 -8.82 -0.08
CA PHE A 160 -6.77 -10.18 -0.51
C PHE A 160 -6.14 -11.03 0.61
N HIS A 161 -5.94 -10.45 1.80
CA HIS A 161 -5.52 -11.10 3.02
C HIS A 161 -6.70 -11.12 4.03
N PRO A 162 -7.54 -12.17 4.02
CA PRO A 162 -8.81 -12.19 4.76
C PRO A 162 -8.67 -12.12 6.30
N HIS A 163 -7.50 -12.46 6.83
CA HIS A 163 -7.18 -12.46 8.26
C HIS A 163 -6.39 -11.22 8.70
N ALA A 164 -6.02 -10.33 7.78
CA ALA A 164 -5.30 -9.10 8.09
C ALA A 164 -6.11 -8.17 9.00
N LEU A 165 -7.39 -7.96 8.69
CA LEU A 165 -8.29 -7.14 9.50
C LEU A 165 -8.60 -7.76 10.88
N PRO A 166 -8.99 -9.05 10.99
CA PRO A 166 -9.09 -9.74 12.28
C PRO A 166 -7.82 -9.63 13.14
N ALA A 167 -6.63 -9.72 12.54
CA ALA A 167 -5.37 -9.58 13.28
C ALA A 167 -5.12 -8.13 13.75
N ALA A 168 -5.46 -7.12 12.94
CA ALA A 168 -5.41 -5.71 13.36
C ALA A 168 -6.38 -5.42 14.52
N ILE A 169 -7.60 -5.97 14.47
CA ILE A 169 -8.56 -5.89 15.58
C ILE A 169 -7.97 -6.54 16.84
N ALA A 170 -7.40 -7.74 16.75
CA ALA A 170 -6.74 -8.39 17.88
C ALA A 170 -5.58 -7.55 18.46
N ALA A 171 -4.75 -6.95 17.62
CA ALA A 171 -3.66 -6.09 18.06
C ALA A 171 -4.18 -4.86 18.83
N ARG A 172 -5.17 -4.15 18.28
CA ARG A 172 -5.77 -2.97 18.93
C ARG A 172 -6.54 -3.30 20.20
N CYS A 173 -7.27 -4.42 20.24
CA CYS A 173 -7.95 -4.86 21.46
C CYS A 173 -6.99 -5.22 22.60
N ALA A 174 -5.73 -5.57 22.30
CA ALA A 174 -4.69 -5.72 23.32
C ALA A 174 -4.20 -4.38 23.90
N ASP A 175 -4.38 -3.26 23.19
CA ASP A 175 -4.00 -1.92 23.64
C ASP A 175 -4.92 -1.39 24.76
N ASN A 176 -6.17 -1.88 24.84
CA ASN A 176 -7.09 -1.58 25.94
C ASN A 176 -6.52 -1.93 27.34
N GLU A 177 -5.57 -2.87 27.41
CA GLU A 177 -4.81 -3.22 28.62
C GLU A 177 -3.31 -2.93 28.50
N GLY A 178 -2.90 -2.14 27.50
CA GLY A 178 -1.53 -1.69 27.28
C GLY A 178 -0.56 -2.77 26.79
N LYS A 179 -1.05 -3.81 26.08
CA LYS A 179 -0.26 -4.94 25.56
C LYS A 179 -0.23 -5.02 24.03
N TYR A 180 -0.36 -3.87 23.36
CA TYR A 180 -0.32 -3.79 21.90
C TYR A 180 0.94 -4.46 21.33
N TRP A 181 2.13 -4.12 21.85
CA TRP A 181 3.40 -4.62 21.32
C TRP A 181 3.60 -6.12 21.57
N GLU A 182 3.13 -6.66 22.70
CA GLU A 182 3.14 -8.11 22.96
C GLU A 182 2.22 -8.87 21.99
N MET A 183 1.04 -8.33 21.68
CA MET A 183 0.13 -8.94 20.70
C MET A 183 0.69 -8.81 19.27
N HIS A 184 1.21 -7.64 18.90
CA HIS A 184 1.90 -7.39 17.64
C HIS A 184 2.98 -8.45 17.39
N SER A 185 3.87 -8.67 18.38
CA SER A 185 4.92 -9.69 18.28
C SER A 185 4.34 -11.10 18.15
N LYS A 186 3.31 -11.44 18.93
CA LYS A 186 2.67 -12.77 18.88
C LYS A 186 1.99 -13.06 17.54
N LEU A 187 1.37 -12.07 16.91
CA LEU A 187 0.72 -12.21 15.61
C LEU A 187 1.76 -12.54 14.52
N PHE A 188 2.88 -11.80 14.45
CA PHE A 188 3.97 -12.12 13.51
C PHE A 188 4.71 -13.42 13.86
N GLU A 189 5.01 -13.68 15.13
CA GLU A 189 5.65 -14.92 15.60
C GLU A 189 4.86 -16.17 15.22
N THR A 190 3.53 -16.08 15.19
CA THR A 190 2.63 -17.20 14.90
C THR A 190 2.01 -17.16 13.50
N GLN A 191 2.37 -16.20 12.64
CA GLN A 191 1.79 -16.03 11.29
C GLN A 191 1.74 -17.33 10.49
N GLY A 192 2.80 -18.15 10.54
CA GLY A 192 2.87 -19.43 9.82
C GLY A 192 1.87 -20.49 10.29
N ASN A 193 1.27 -20.32 11.47
CA ASN A 193 0.26 -21.22 12.03
C ASN A 193 -1.17 -20.85 11.58
N TRP A 194 -1.48 -19.55 11.51
CA TRP A 194 -2.85 -19.05 11.33
C TRP A 194 -3.15 -18.46 9.94
N SER A 195 -2.15 -17.96 9.21
CA SER A 195 -2.35 -17.23 7.94
C SER A 195 -3.04 -18.04 6.83
N GLY A 196 -3.05 -19.37 6.90
CA GLY A 196 -3.72 -20.27 5.97
C GLY A 196 -4.93 -21.02 6.54
N MET A 197 -5.45 -20.64 7.72
CA MET A 197 -6.63 -21.28 8.32
C MET A 197 -7.94 -20.78 7.71
N ASP A 198 -9.03 -21.54 7.88
CA ASP A 198 -10.38 -21.09 7.47
C ASP A 198 -10.98 -20.03 8.43
N SER A 199 -10.51 -19.97 9.68
CA SER A 199 -10.94 -19.05 10.74
C SER A 199 -9.81 -18.87 11.75
N VAL A 200 -9.70 -17.67 12.35
CA VAL A 200 -8.59 -17.27 13.22
C VAL A 200 -9.03 -16.79 14.63
N ASP A 201 -10.32 -16.61 14.86
CA ASP A 201 -10.86 -16.00 16.10
C ASP A 201 -10.41 -16.74 17.36
N ASP A 202 -10.59 -18.06 17.40
CA ASP A 202 -10.15 -18.91 18.53
C ASP A 202 -8.61 -18.86 18.71
N VAL A 203 -7.85 -18.61 17.65
CA VAL A 203 -6.38 -18.47 17.74
C VAL A 203 -6.02 -17.14 18.38
N PHE A 204 -6.60 -16.03 17.91
CA PHE A 204 -6.27 -14.69 18.43
C PHE A 204 -6.75 -14.49 19.86
N LYS A 205 -7.90 -15.06 20.24
CA LYS A 205 -8.35 -15.16 21.63
C LYS A 205 -7.42 -16.04 22.48
N GLY A 206 -6.86 -17.10 21.91
CA GLY A 206 -5.79 -17.88 22.52
C GLY A 206 -4.52 -17.05 22.78
N LEU A 207 -4.06 -16.27 21.79
CA LEU A 207 -2.91 -15.38 21.93
C LEU A 207 -3.13 -14.31 23.01
N ALA A 208 -4.35 -13.79 23.13
CA ALA A 208 -4.72 -12.83 24.17
C ALA A 208 -4.56 -13.44 25.59
N VAL A 209 -4.99 -14.68 25.78
CA VAL A 209 -4.79 -15.43 27.03
C VAL A 209 -3.29 -15.71 27.27
N ASP A 210 -2.52 -16.05 26.23
CA ASP A 210 -1.08 -16.34 26.35
C ASP A 210 -0.25 -15.11 26.77
N ILE A 211 -0.63 -13.89 26.33
CA ILE A 211 -0.02 -12.63 26.82
C ILE A 211 -0.67 -12.11 28.11
N GLY A 212 -1.69 -12.81 28.63
CA GLY A 212 -2.35 -12.53 29.90
C GLY A 212 -3.23 -11.28 29.89
N LEU A 213 -4.01 -11.08 28.84
CA LEU A 213 -5.15 -10.16 28.82
C LEU A 213 -6.35 -10.74 29.60
N ASP A 214 -7.27 -9.87 30.01
CA ASP A 214 -8.58 -10.29 30.50
C ASP A 214 -9.46 -10.82 29.36
N ASN A 215 -9.93 -12.04 29.52
CA ASN A 215 -10.68 -12.75 28.48
C ASN A 215 -12.09 -12.17 28.25
N GLU A 216 -12.71 -11.50 29.23
CA GLU A 216 -14.03 -10.87 28.99
C GLU A 216 -13.82 -9.57 28.19
N THR A 217 -12.91 -8.72 28.65
CA THR A 217 -12.54 -7.43 28.03
C THR A 217 -12.05 -7.61 26.60
N PHE A 218 -11.10 -8.51 26.35
CA PHE A 218 -10.57 -8.74 25.01
C PHE A 218 -11.63 -9.31 24.06
N ASN A 219 -12.42 -10.30 24.51
CA ASN A 219 -13.40 -10.94 23.64
C ASN A 219 -14.53 -9.98 23.26
N THR A 220 -14.97 -9.10 24.16
CA THR A 220 -15.95 -8.05 23.82
C THR A 220 -15.41 -7.14 22.72
N CYS A 221 -14.22 -6.57 22.90
CA CYS A 221 -13.60 -5.70 21.89
C CYS A 221 -13.42 -6.40 20.54
N TYR A 222 -12.97 -7.67 20.55
CA TYR A 222 -12.73 -8.44 19.34
C TYR A 222 -14.03 -8.84 18.63
N ASP A 223 -15.02 -9.35 19.35
CA ASP A 223 -16.29 -9.84 18.78
C ASP A 223 -17.22 -8.70 18.32
N GLU A 224 -17.14 -7.53 18.95
CA GLU A 224 -17.85 -6.31 18.53
C GLU A 224 -17.04 -5.47 17.52
N ALA A 225 -15.79 -5.88 17.21
CA ALA A 225 -14.86 -5.18 16.33
C ALA A 225 -14.68 -3.68 16.68
N GLU A 226 -14.65 -3.35 17.98
CA GLU A 226 -14.57 -1.97 18.50
C GLU A 226 -13.57 -1.04 17.77
N PRO A 227 -12.35 -1.46 17.39
CA PRO A 227 -11.37 -0.57 16.77
C PRO A 227 -11.51 -0.42 15.25
N ILE A 228 -12.60 -0.92 14.62
CA ILE A 228 -12.77 -0.96 13.15
C ILE A 228 -12.57 0.42 12.48
N ASP A 229 -13.12 1.48 13.07
CA ASP A 229 -13.02 2.84 12.53
C ASP A 229 -11.57 3.34 12.55
N LEU A 230 -10.82 3.06 13.62
CA LEU A 230 -9.40 3.44 13.74
C LEU A 230 -8.50 2.71 12.73
N ILE A 231 -8.86 1.48 12.36
CA ILE A 231 -8.19 0.70 11.31
C ILE A 231 -8.54 1.28 9.93
N GLY A 232 -9.78 1.75 9.75
CA GLY A 232 -10.23 2.46 8.56
C GLY A 232 -9.50 3.80 8.36
N ASP A 233 -9.35 4.58 9.44
CA ASP A 233 -8.62 5.86 9.44
C ASP A 233 -7.14 5.66 9.08
N ASP A 234 -6.47 4.67 9.68
CA ASP A 234 -5.09 4.29 9.33
C ASP A 234 -4.95 3.91 7.86
N PHE A 235 -5.86 3.09 7.34
CA PHE A 235 -5.85 2.67 5.94
C PHE A 235 -6.07 3.87 4.99
N ALA A 236 -7.04 4.74 5.30
CA ALA A 236 -7.37 5.92 4.50
C ALA A 236 -6.24 6.98 4.50
N GLU A 237 -5.65 7.27 5.67
CA GLU A 237 -4.46 8.13 5.77
C GLU A 237 -3.29 7.56 4.97
N GLY A 238 -3.01 6.26 5.10
CA GLY A 238 -1.96 5.59 4.33
C GLY A 238 -2.15 5.77 2.81
N GLN A 239 -3.37 5.59 2.31
CA GLN A 239 -3.69 5.87 0.90
C GLN A 239 -3.45 7.34 0.53
N GLY A 240 -3.82 8.28 1.41
CA GLY A 240 -3.55 9.71 1.25
C GLY A 240 -2.05 10.04 1.16
N TYR A 241 -1.20 9.31 1.89
CA TYR A 241 0.26 9.42 1.82
C TYR A 241 0.89 8.65 0.64
N GLY A 242 0.08 8.03 -0.22
CA GLY A 242 0.54 7.28 -1.40
C GLY A 242 0.93 5.82 -1.13
N VAL A 243 0.62 5.28 0.05
CA VAL A 243 0.81 3.85 0.36
C VAL A 243 -0.11 3.01 -0.53
N GLN A 244 0.49 2.13 -1.33
CA GLN A 244 -0.20 1.25 -2.28
C GLN A 244 -0.10 -0.24 -1.91
N GLY A 245 0.55 -0.56 -0.80
CA GLY A 245 0.76 -1.93 -0.35
C GLY A 245 1.72 -2.02 0.84
N THR A 246 1.82 -3.24 1.39
CA THR A 246 2.49 -3.50 2.66
C THR A 246 3.70 -4.43 2.52
N PRO A 247 4.75 -4.24 3.34
CA PRO A 247 4.90 -3.12 4.26
C PRO A 247 5.30 -1.85 3.49
N SER A 248 5.09 -0.69 4.09
CA SER A 248 5.59 0.60 3.63
C SER A 248 6.07 1.40 4.84
N SER A 249 7.23 2.04 4.74
CA SER A 249 7.85 2.76 5.86
C SER A 249 8.08 4.22 5.54
N PHE A 250 7.85 5.09 6.52
CA PHE A 250 8.30 6.47 6.52
C PHE A 250 9.34 6.66 7.62
N LEU A 251 10.48 7.28 7.29
CA LEU A 251 11.43 7.80 8.28
C LEU A 251 11.35 9.32 8.29
N ILE A 252 11.00 9.89 9.44
CA ILE A 252 10.85 11.32 9.68
C ILE A 252 12.03 11.78 10.53
N ILE A 253 12.85 12.69 10.00
CA ILE A 253 14.14 13.09 10.59
C ILE A 253 14.24 14.63 10.61
N PRO A 254 14.40 15.27 11.79
CA PRO A 254 14.64 16.71 11.89
C PRO A 254 15.92 17.16 11.15
N LYS A 255 15.87 18.32 10.48
CA LYS A 255 16.98 18.83 9.66
C LYS A 255 18.23 19.23 10.44
N ASP A 256 18.12 19.51 11.74
CA ASP A 256 19.28 19.74 12.60
C ASP A 256 20.07 18.45 12.89
N ARG A 257 19.52 17.28 12.53
CA ARG A 257 20.11 15.95 12.77
C ARG A 257 20.80 15.33 11.55
N ILE A 258 20.50 15.76 10.33
CA ILE A 258 21.09 15.21 9.10
C ILE A 258 21.23 16.28 8.00
N SER A 259 22.32 16.24 7.23
CA SER A 259 22.54 17.21 6.16
C SER A 259 21.75 16.88 4.89
N GLY A 260 21.36 17.91 4.14
CA GLY A 260 20.74 17.77 2.81
C GLY A 260 21.59 16.95 1.83
N ASP A 261 22.91 17.07 1.87
CA ASP A 261 23.80 16.27 1.02
C ASP A 261 23.82 14.80 1.46
N SER A 262 23.86 14.53 2.77
CA SER A 262 23.80 13.17 3.33
C SER A 262 22.49 12.47 2.97
N ILE A 263 21.35 13.15 3.10
CA ILE A 263 20.04 12.54 2.84
C ILE A 263 19.81 12.26 1.36
N ASN A 264 20.19 13.20 0.47
CA ASN A 264 20.12 12.99 -0.98
C ASN A 264 21.02 11.83 -1.41
N ALA A 265 22.25 11.75 -0.90
CA ALA A 265 23.15 10.63 -1.19
C ALA A 265 22.62 9.29 -0.66
N ALA A 266 22.02 9.25 0.53
CA ALA A 266 21.39 8.04 1.06
C ALA A 266 20.23 7.57 0.17
N VAL A 267 19.33 8.48 -0.23
CA VAL A 267 18.18 8.19 -1.09
C VAL A 267 18.61 7.76 -2.51
N GLU A 268 19.66 8.37 -3.09
CA GLU A 268 20.22 7.95 -4.38
C GLU A 268 20.81 6.53 -4.31
N ASN A 269 21.55 6.22 -3.24
CA ASN A 269 22.11 4.88 -3.02
C ASN A 269 21.00 3.82 -2.86
N LEU A 270 19.94 4.11 -2.09
CA LEU A 270 18.82 3.19 -1.91
C LEU A 270 17.99 3.01 -3.19
N ASN A 271 17.78 4.08 -3.97
CA ASN A 271 17.13 3.97 -5.28
C ASN A 271 17.97 3.18 -6.30
N SER A 272 19.30 3.24 -6.21
CA SER A 272 20.21 2.45 -7.04
C SER A 272 20.23 0.96 -6.67
N ALA A 273 19.98 0.62 -5.40
CA ALA A 273 20.02 -0.75 -4.88
C ALA A 273 18.65 -1.46 -4.94
N TYR A 274 17.56 -0.74 -4.66
CA TYR A 274 16.22 -1.32 -4.47
C TYR A 274 15.14 -0.61 -5.30
N GLY A 275 15.20 0.74 -5.39
CA GLY A 275 14.31 1.55 -6.24
C GLY A 275 12.93 1.87 -5.63
N GLY A 276 12.43 3.08 -5.87
CA GLY A 276 11.12 3.54 -5.38
C GLY A 276 11.16 4.28 -4.04
N VAL A 277 12.35 4.62 -3.53
CA VAL A 277 12.50 5.43 -2.31
C VAL A 277 12.16 6.88 -2.63
N GLY A 278 11.18 7.43 -1.91
CA GLY A 278 10.77 8.83 -2.01
C GLY A 278 11.47 9.71 -0.97
N LEU A 279 11.61 11.00 -1.28
CA LEU A 279 12.07 12.03 -0.35
C LEU A 279 11.15 13.24 -0.47
N ALA A 280 10.58 13.66 0.65
CA ALA A 280 9.93 14.96 0.82
C ALA A 280 10.73 15.81 1.82
N GLU A 281 10.70 17.12 1.63
CA GLU A 281 11.38 18.10 2.47
C GLU A 281 10.36 19.16 2.92
N ASN A 282 10.08 19.17 4.23
CA ASN A 282 9.20 20.14 4.90
C ASN A 282 10.04 21.33 5.41
N GLU A 283 9.52 22.24 6.23
CA GLU A 283 10.35 23.33 6.80
C GLU A 283 11.48 22.79 7.70
N ASP A 284 11.11 22.01 8.72
CA ASP A 284 12.00 21.57 9.81
C ASP A 284 12.48 20.10 9.71
N GLU A 285 11.95 19.30 8.77
CA GLU A 285 12.20 17.86 8.69
C GLU A 285 12.34 17.31 7.25
N TYR A 286 12.97 16.14 7.15
CA TYR A 286 12.96 15.27 5.97
C TYR A 286 12.06 14.07 6.21
N ILE A 287 11.24 13.71 5.21
CA ILE A 287 10.40 12.51 5.23
C ILE A 287 10.86 11.59 4.09
N ILE A 288 11.28 10.38 4.44
CA ILE A 288 11.79 9.38 3.50
C ILE A 288 10.78 8.26 3.39
N PHE A 289 10.23 8.03 2.20
CA PHE A 289 9.33 6.90 1.94
C PHE A 289 10.12 5.69 1.43
N ILE A 290 9.95 4.54 2.06
CA ILE A 290 10.62 3.28 1.76
C ILE A 290 9.54 2.21 1.50
N PRO A 291 9.24 1.85 0.24
CA PRO A 291 8.22 0.86 -0.08
C PRO A 291 8.73 -0.58 0.09
N GLY A 292 7.91 -1.46 0.64
CA GLY A 292 8.20 -2.90 0.71
C GLY A 292 9.17 -3.32 1.83
N ALA A 293 9.46 -4.61 1.87
CA ALA A 293 10.25 -5.26 2.92
C ALA A 293 11.77 -5.12 2.72
N TYR A 294 12.24 -3.87 2.84
CA TYR A 294 13.65 -3.52 2.79
C TYR A 294 14.39 -4.10 4.01
N PRO A 295 15.64 -4.57 3.84
CA PRO A 295 16.43 -5.13 4.94
C PRO A 295 17.02 -4.03 5.85
N TYR A 296 17.48 -4.40 7.04
CA TYR A 296 18.01 -3.49 8.07
C TYR A 296 19.10 -2.52 7.54
N ASP A 297 20.00 -3.01 6.69
CA ASP A 297 21.11 -2.25 6.11
C ASP A 297 20.66 -1.09 5.20
N ALA A 298 19.42 -1.13 4.70
CA ALA A 298 18.80 0.00 4.03
C ALA A 298 18.42 1.14 5.00
N PHE A 299 17.85 0.80 6.16
CA PHE A 299 17.55 1.76 7.22
C PHE A 299 18.85 2.32 7.83
N GLU A 300 19.82 1.45 8.14
CA GLU A 300 21.13 1.83 8.66
C GLU A 300 21.89 2.79 7.71
N THR A 301 21.72 2.64 6.39
CA THR A 301 22.32 3.54 5.39
C THR A 301 21.91 5.01 5.57
N ILE A 302 20.69 5.27 6.05
CA ILE A 302 20.21 6.60 6.41
C ILE A 302 20.64 6.94 7.84
N LEU A 303 20.34 6.05 8.79
CA LEU A 303 20.43 6.33 10.23
C LEU A 303 21.87 6.52 10.73
N LYS A 304 22.87 5.95 10.06
CA LYS A 304 24.30 6.20 10.38
C LYS A 304 24.75 7.64 10.13
N GLU A 305 24.04 8.38 9.27
CA GLU A 305 24.32 9.79 8.94
C GLU A 305 23.59 10.75 9.90
N VAL A 306 22.75 10.24 10.82
CA VAL A 306 21.96 11.01 11.78
C VAL A 306 22.75 11.27 13.06
N SER A 307 22.81 12.53 13.49
CA SER A 307 23.47 12.98 14.72
C SER A 307 22.55 12.87 15.93
N PHE A 308 22.44 11.70 16.53
CA PHE A 308 21.64 11.44 17.75
C PHE A 308 22.15 12.16 19.02
#